data_AF-A0A661A7U5-F1
#
_entry.id   AF-A0A661A7U5-F1
#
_cell.length_a   1.000
_cell.length_b   1.000
_cell.length_c   1.000
_cell.angle_alpha   90.00
_cell.angle_beta   90.00
_cell.angle_gamma   90.00
#
_symmetry.space_group_name_H-M   'P 1'
#
loop_
_entity.id
_entity.type
_entity.pdbx_description
1 polymer ?
#
loop_
_entity_poly.entity_id
_entity_poly.type
_entity_poly.pdbx_seq_one_letter_code
_entity_poly.pdbx_strand_id
1 'polypeptide(L)'
;MGQEYGHRYNFLNPNDYGTSFNLSMLIELYINFGVIGIIIGMFLIGVVYRILYRIMNYKGMSEGVAVIGAIIFMNLMNIESNISLVFGNVVEYTIIMYLIFVMLKLRKG
;
A
#
# COMPACT_ATOMS: atom_id res chain seq x y z
N MET A 1 -12.23 0.37 7.25
CA MET A 1 -11.35 1.47 7.70
C MET A 1 -11.95 2.83 7.35
N GLY A 2 -12.23 3.16 6.08
CA GLY A 2 -12.79 4.49 5.75
C GLY A 2 -14.15 4.83 6.39
N GLN A 3 -15.02 3.85 6.58
CA GLN A 3 -16.29 3.99 7.30
C GLN A 3 -16.10 4.26 8.81
N GLU A 4 -15.16 3.55 9.44
CA GLU A 4 -14.84 3.74 10.86
C GLU A 4 -14.21 5.11 11.10
N TYR A 5 -13.24 5.52 10.27
CA TYR A 5 -12.63 6.84 10.36
C TYR A 5 -13.63 7.95 10.04
N GLY A 6 -14.51 7.74 9.05
CA GLY A 6 -15.56 8.68 8.70
C GLY A 6 -16.48 9.00 9.89
N HIS A 7 -16.90 7.98 10.64
CA HIS A 7 -17.70 8.18 11.85
C HIS A 7 -16.89 8.68 13.05
N ARG A 8 -15.70 8.12 13.30
CA ARG A 8 -14.83 8.48 14.43
C ARG A 8 -14.44 9.96 14.42
N TYR A 9 -14.23 10.53 13.24
CA TYR A 9 -13.87 11.93 13.04
C TYR A 9 -15.04 12.81 12.59
N ASN A 10 -16.27 12.28 12.60
CA ASN A 10 -17.50 12.97 12.21
C ASN A 10 -17.48 13.55 10.78
N PHE A 11 -16.75 12.92 9.85
CA PHE A 11 -16.83 13.23 8.42
C PHE A 11 -18.08 12.62 7.78
N LEU A 12 -18.64 11.57 8.37
CA LEU A 12 -19.88 10.94 7.95
C LEU A 12 -21.00 11.21 8.96
N ASN A 13 -22.22 11.28 8.46
CA ASN A 13 -23.40 11.28 9.32
C ASN A 13 -23.42 9.97 10.13
N PRO A 14 -23.77 9.97 11.43
CA PRO A 14 -23.82 8.75 12.25
C PRO A 14 -24.66 7.59 11.69
N ASN A 15 -25.61 7.90 10.79
CA ASN A 15 -26.47 6.91 10.14
C ASN A 15 -26.05 6.58 8.70
N ASP A 16 -24.96 7.16 8.19
CA ASP A 16 -24.44 6.88 6.84
C ASP A 16 -23.43 5.74 6.86
N TYR A 17 -23.95 4.53 6.62
CA TYR A 17 -23.15 3.31 6.46
C TYR A 17 -22.85 2.96 4.99
N GLY A 18 -23.27 3.81 4.04
CA GLY A 18 -23.08 3.58 2.60
C GLY A 18 -21.79 4.21 2.03
N THR A 19 -21.30 5.28 2.66
CA THR A 19 -20.17 6.07 2.14
C THR A 19 -18.84 5.69 2.81
N SER A 20 -17.80 5.27 2.08
CA SER A 20 -16.47 5.09 2.67
C SER A 20 -15.62 6.34 2.52
N PHE A 21 -15.12 6.90 3.62
CA PHE A 21 -14.23 8.06 3.60
C PHE A 21 -12.77 7.61 3.60
N ASN A 22 -12.07 7.73 2.47
CA ASN A 22 -10.65 7.40 2.41
C ASN A 22 -9.80 8.52 3.00
N LEU A 23 -8.87 8.15 3.88
CA LEU A 23 -7.86 9.06 4.41
C LEU A 23 -6.56 8.91 3.62
N SER A 24 -5.80 10.00 3.58
CA SER A 24 -4.48 10.00 2.99
C SER A 24 -3.47 9.27 3.87
N MET A 25 -2.35 8.84 3.29
CA MET A 25 -1.38 7.98 3.97
C MET A 25 -0.63 8.64 5.08
N LEU A 26 -0.30 9.90 4.86
CA LEU A 26 0.26 10.71 5.92
C LEU A 26 -0.71 10.83 7.09
N ILE A 27 -2.01 11.00 6.82
CA ILE A 27 -3.06 11.16 7.86
C ILE A 27 -3.30 9.85 8.61
N GLU A 28 -3.41 8.71 7.90
CA GLU A 28 -3.59 7.40 8.54
C GLU A 28 -2.39 7.02 9.42
N LEU A 29 -1.16 7.26 8.96
CA LEU A 29 0.04 7.01 9.77
C LEU A 29 0.06 7.87 11.03
N TYR A 30 -0.33 9.14 10.91
CA TYR A 30 -0.42 10.04 12.04
C TYR A 30 -1.46 9.61 13.07
N ILE A 31 -2.67 9.29 12.62
CA ILE A 31 -3.78 8.92 13.50
C ILE A 31 -3.48 7.62 14.27
N ASN A 32 -2.83 6.65 13.62
CA ASN A 32 -2.54 5.35 14.24
C ASN A 32 -1.26 5.35 15.09
N PHE A 33 -0.23 6.10 14.70
CA PHE A 33 1.12 5.98 15.27
C PHE A 33 1.79 7.32 15.59
N GLY A 34 1.09 8.45 15.41
CA GLY A 34 1.62 9.79 15.62
C GLY A 34 2.73 10.19 14.65
N VAL A 35 3.54 11.17 15.06
CA VAL A 35 4.64 11.71 14.24
C VAL A 35 5.70 10.64 13.93
N ILE A 36 5.97 9.73 14.87
CA ILE A 36 6.92 8.62 14.68
C ILE A 36 6.44 7.70 13.55
N GLY A 37 5.13 7.43 13.50
CA GLY A 37 4.50 6.69 12.42
C GLY A 37 4.73 7.29 11.04
N ILE A 38 4.57 8.62 10.93
CA ILE A 38 4.84 9.33 9.68
C ILE A 38 6.31 9.13 9.28
N ILE A 39 7.25 9.40 10.18
CA ILE A 39 8.68 9.35 9.89
C ILE A 39 9.08 7.94 9.42
N ILE A 40 8.70 6.91 10.17
CA ILE A 40 9.07 5.52 9.85
C ILE A 40 8.32 5.05 8.60
N GLY A 41 7.01 5.30 8.51
CA GLY A 41 6.19 4.88 7.38
C GLY A 41 6.66 5.50 6.06
N MET A 42 6.88 6.81 6.04
CA MET A 42 7.38 7.53 4.86
C MET A 42 8.80 7.11 4.47
N PHE A 43 9.65 6.83 5.47
CA PHE A 43 10.96 6.27 5.21
C PHE A 43 10.88 4.90 4.50
N LEU A 44 10.04 3.99 5.02
CA LEU A 44 9.86 2.66 4.42
C LEU A 44 9.30 2.74 3.00
N ILE A 45 8.33 3.62 2.74
CA ILE A 45 7.80 3.86 1.39
C ILE A 45 8.91 4.34 0.46
N GLY A 46 9.74 5.28 0.90
CA GLY A 46 10.90 5.75 0.15
C GLY A 46 11.90 4.63 -0.18
N VAL A 47 12.13 3.70 0.76
CA VAL A 47 12.96 2.51 0.53
C VAL A 47 12.37 1.62 -0.57
N VAL A 48 11.06 1.36 -0.52
CA VAL A 48 10.37 0.57 -1.56
C VAL A 48 10.50 1.23 -2.93
N TYR A 49 10.27 2.55 -3.02
CA TYR A 49 10.37 3.29 -4.28
C TYR A 49 11.79 3.25 -4.84
N ARG A 50 12.80 3.36 -3.96
CA ARG A 50 14.20 3.25 -4.35
C ARG A 50 14.54 1.87 -4.90
N ILE A 51 14.01 0.80 -4.31
CA ILE A 51 14.22 -0.56 -4.79
C ILE A 51 13.60 -0.73 -6.18
N LEU A 52 12.33 -0.33 -6.33
CA LEU A 52 11.63 -0.38 -7.63
C LEU A 52 12.37 0.42 -8.70
N TYR A 53 12.85 1.63 -8.35
CA TYR A 53 13.60 2.47 -9.26
C TYR A 53 14.88 1.79 -9.74
N ARG A 54 15.62 1.12 -8.84
CA ARG A 54 16.85 0.41 -9.22
C ARG A 54 16.60 -0.81 -10.10
N ILE A 55 15.50 -1.51 -9.88
CA ILE A 55 15.12 -2.67 -10.69
C ILE A 55 14.72 -2.23 -12.10
N MET A 56 14.01 -1.11 -12.21
CA MET A 56 13.42 -0.68 -13.48
C MET A 56 14.28 0.31 -14.26
N ASN A 57 15.16 1.07 -13.60
CA ASN A 57 15.99 2.10 -14.20
C ASN A 57 17.49 1.77 -14.06
N TYR A 58 17.92 0.72 -14.77
CA TYR A 58 19.32 0.32 -14.86
C TYR A 58 19.92 0.70 -16.21
N LYS A 59 21.24 0.83 -16.24
CA LYS A 59 21.97 1.21 -17.47
C LYS A 59 21.82 0.10 -18.52
N GLY A 60 21.31 0.46 -19.70
CA GLY A 60 21.05 -0.49 -20.79
C GLY A 60 19.67 -1.16 -20.72
N MET A 61 18.74 -0.61 -19.93
CA MET A 61 17.33 -1.03 -20.01
C MET A 61 16.74 -0.78 -21.41
N SER A 62 15.79 -1.61 -21.83
CA SER A 62 15.05 -1.38 -23.06
C SER A 62 14.00 -0.27 -22.88
N GLU A 63 13.62 0.37 -23.99
CA GLU A 63 12.58 1.41 -23.99
C GLU A 63 11.25 0.90 -23.40
N GLY A 64 10.90 -0.37 -23.64
CA GLY A 64 9.71 -0.99 -23.06
C GLY A 64 9.74 -1.04 -21.52
N VAL A 65 10.89 -1.38 -20.93
CA VAL A 65 11.05 -1.38 -19.46
C VAL A 65 10.92 0.04 -18.91
N ALA A 66 11.44 1.04 -19.62
CA ALA A 66 11.30 2.44 -19.22
C ALA A 66 9.81 2.88 -19.20
N VAL A 67 9.03 2.50 -20.22
CA VAL A 67 7.59 2.81 -20.29
C VAL A 67 6.81 2.10 -19.18
N ILE A 68 7.08 0.80 -18.95
CA ILE A 68 6.45 0.04 -17.86
C ILE A 68 6.78 0.66 -16.51
N GLY A 69 8.05 1.04 -16.29
CA GLY A 69 8.48 1.75 -15.10
C GLY A 69 7.72 3.07 -14.91
N ALA A 70 7.61 3.88 -15.97
CA ALA A 70 6.86 5.14 -15.91
C ALA A 70 5.39 4.94 -15.52
N ILE A 71 4.71 3.93 -16.07
CA ILE A 71 3.32 3.60 -15.73
C ILE A 71 3.19 3.18 -14.26
N ILE A 72 4.10 2.36 -13.76
CA ILE A 72 4.10 1.93 -12.36
C ILE A 72 4.32 3.13 -11.44
N PHE A 73 5.32 3.98 -11.74
CA PHE A 73 5.58 5.18 -10.93
C PHE A 73 4.43 6.19 -10.99
N MET A 74 3.77 6.38 -12.12
CA MET A 74 2.56 7.21 -12.22
C MET A 74 1.44 6.70 -11.30
N ASN A 75 1.23 5.38 -11.23
CA ASN A 75 0.24 4.81 -10.31
C ASN A 75 0.65 4.97 -8.85
N LEU A 76 1.93 4.78 -8.54
CA LEU A 76 2.47 4.97 -7.19
C LEU A 76 2.32 6.41 -6.69
N MET A 77 2.35 7.41 -7.57
CA MET A 77 2.08 8.81 -7.17
C MET A 77 0.67 9.01 -6.61
N ASN A 78 -0.28 8.09 -6.88
CA ASN A 78 -1.63 8.12 -6.31
C ASN A 78 -1.75 7.39 -4.95
N ILE A 79 -0.64 7.00 -4.31
CA ILE A 79 -0.63 6.25 -3.03
C ILE A 79 -1.40 6.96 -1.91
N GLU A 80 -1.48 8.29 -1.95
CA GLU A 80 -2.25 9.09 -0.98
C GLU A 80 -3.77 8.91 -1.10
N SER A 81 -4.29 8.23 -2.13
CA SER A 81 -5.73 8.12 -2.38
C SER A 81 -6.38 6.81 -1.89
N ASN A 82 -5.61 5.73 -1.69
CA ASN A 82 -6.18 4.39 -1.43
C ASN A 82 -5.23 3.42 -0.73
N ILE A 83 -4.91 3.66 0.55
CA ILE A 83 -4.08 2.74 1.35
C ILE A 83 -4.77 1.43 1.67
N SER A 84 -6.07 1.48 1.97
CA SER A 84 -6.84 0.28 2.32
C SER A 84 -6.67 -0.82 1.27
N LEU A 85 -6.50 -0.42 -0.01
CA LEU A 85 -6.25 -1.33 -1.11
C LEU A 85 -4.79 -1.82 -1.17
N VAL A 86 -3.80 -1.00 -0.81
CA VAL A 86 -2.38 -1.38 -0.86
C VAL A 86 -2.00 -2.27 0.34
N PHE A 87 -2.40 -1.93 1.57
CA PHE A 87 -2.01 -2.68 2.77
C PHE A 87 -2.91 -3.88 3.07
N GLY A 88 -4.22 -3.79 2.78
CA GLY A 88 -5.12 -4.94 2.88
C GLY A 88 -4.63 -6.10 2.01
N ASN A 89 -4.22 -5.77 0.77
CA ASN A 89 -3.66 -6.75 -0.15
C ASN A 89 -2.30 -7.30 0.32
N VAL A 90 -1.43 -6.53 0.97
CA VAL A 90 -0.13 -7.03 1.45
C VAL A 90 -0.28 -8.08 2.56
N VAL A 91 -1.19 -7.88 3.51
CA VAL A 91 -1.47 -8.87 4.56
C VAL A 91 -2.12 -10.11 3.94
N GLU A 92 -3.09 -9.92 3.05
CA GLU A 92 -3.76 -11.00 2.32
C GLU A 92 -2.76 -11.83 1.49
N TYR A 93 -1.88 -11.17 0.72
CA TYR A 93 -0.86 -11.84 -0.09
C TYR A 93 0.19 -12.57 0.76
N THR A 94 0.53 -12.04 1.94
CA THR A 94 1.45 -12.72 2.86
C THR A 94 0.83 -14.01 3.39
N ILE A 95 -0.46 -13.99 3.76
CA ILE A 95 -1.19 -15.18 4.22
C ILE A 95 -1.34 -16.19 3.08
N ILE A 96 -1.73 -15.75 1.89
CA ILE A 96 -1.88 -16.62 0.71
C ILE A 96 -0.55 -17.29 0.34
N MET A 97 0.54 -16.52 0.29
CA MET A 97 1.87 -17.07 -0.01
C MET A 97 2.31 -18.09 1.04
N TYR A 98 2.08 -17.81 2.33
CA TYR A 98 2.35 -18.76 3.41
C TYR A 98 1.58 -20.07 3.24
N LEU A 99 0.29 -20.01 2.93
CA LEU A 99 -0.55 -21.19 2.69
C LEU A 99 -0.06 -22.02 1.50
N ILE A 100 0.30 -21.36 0.39
CA ILE A 100 0.87 -22.02 -0.79
C ILE A 100 2.16 -22.78 -0.42
N PHE A 101 3.06 -22.14 0.34
CA PHE A 101 4.30 -22.79 0.80
C PHE A 101 4.03 -24.02 1.66
N VAL A 102 3.05 -23.96 2.57
CA VAL A 102 2.66 -25.10 3.41
C VAL A 102 2.09 -26.23 2.56
N MET A 103 1.19 -25.95 1.61
CA MET A 103 0.59 -26.96 0.73
C MET A 103 1.63 -27.65 -0.17
N LEU A 104 2.57 -26.88 -0.72
CA LEU A 104 3.65 -27.43 -1.54
C LEU A 104 4.59 -28.33 -0.73
N LYS A 105 4.82 -28.01 0.55
CA LYS A 105 5.61 -28.84 1.46
C LYS A 105 4.90 -30.16 1.79
N LEU A 106 3.58 -30.12 2.01
CA LEU A 106 2.77 -31.31 2.30
C LEU A 106 2.63 -32.25 1.11
N ARG A 107 2.63 -31.75 -0.13
CA ARG A 107 2.54 -32.57 -1.35
C ARG A 107 3.84 -33.30 -1.71
N LYS A 108 4.98 -32.89 -1.16
CA LYS A 108 6.29 -33.50 -1.38
C LYS A 108 6.70 -34.50 -0.29
N GLY A 109 5.87 -34.69 0.74
CA GLY A 109 6.08 -35.66 1.83
C GLY A 109 5.28 -36.94 1.65
#